data_AF-A0A522C4X3-F1
#
_entry.id   AF-A0A522C4X3-F1
#
_cell.length_a   1.000
_cell.length_b   1.000
_cell.length_c   1.000
_cell.angle_alpha   90.00
_cell.angle_beta   90.00
_cell.angle_gamma   90.00
#
_symmetry.space_group_name_H-M   'P 1'
#
loop_
_entity.id
_entity.type
_entity.pdbx_description
1 polymer ?
#
loop_
_entity_poly.entity_id
_entity_poly.type
_entity_poly.pdbx_seq_one_letter_code
_entity_poly.pdbx_strand_id
1 'polypeptide(L)'
;MDTALSKRMFEGRRFHLLAGLLIAVSTFLVYSNTFRATFHFDDTGSILEDYAIRNLNNLPQILQGSRGIVRATFALNYALGGLNVVGYHIVNLAIHITNGVLVYFLVFLTLSKLDSLREKAKRIAVYTALLFAVHPIQTQAVTYIVQRAEILASMFMLTSLLLFIKGSEAAKVYARVLFYGAVAVSYLLGFFSKEMAITLPALVFLYDWCFLAKGAMKKVAARLPLYLVLIGMLAFFVTRSLPGLQETPGGSTVGFGVQGRELITSGQQAGSTDFDFRSISPREYAFTQFNVLIYYITLLFVPVNQNLDYDFPISKGLFKIPVVKEGTVLNIPIPPPIVSLILLLA
;
A
#
# COMPACT_ATOMS: atom_id res chain seq x y z
N MET A 1 0.50 -37.53 -15.20
CA MET A 1 1.18 -36.41 -15.87
C MET A 1 2.60 -36.32 -15.30
N ASP A 2 3.59 -36.49 -16.16
CA ASP A 2 4.95 -36.94 -15.87
C ASP A 2 5.73 -36.03 -14.89
N THR A 3 6.19 -36.57 -13.76
CA THR A 3 6.86 -35.83 -12.66
C THR A 3 8.17 -35.16 -13.11
N ALA A 4 8.83 -35.73 -14.12
CA ALA A 4 10.04 -35.16 -14.73
C ALA A 4 9.75 -33.89 -15.54
N LEU A 5 8.61 -33.86 -16.25
CA LEU A 5 8.20 -32.72 -17.08
C LEU A 5 7.73 -31.55 -16.21
N SER A 6 7.04 -31.86 -15.11
CA SER A 6 6.75 -30.91 -14.03
C SER A 6 8.03 -30.30 -13.47
N LYS A 7 9.03 -31.10 -13.06
CA LYS A 7 10.30 -30.57 -12.50
C LYS A 7 11.00 -29.59 -13.47
N ARG A 8 11.12 -29.96 -14.75
CA ARG A 8 11.72 -29.09 -15.78
C ARG A 8 10.98 -27.75 -15.97
N MET A 9 9.66 -27.75 -15.87
CA MET A 9 8.85 -26.53 -15.96
C MET A 9 9.21 -25.53 -14.86
N PHE A 10 9.55 -26.01 -13.66
CA PHE A 10 9.86 -25.15 -12.51
C PHE A 10 11.32 -24.70 -12.44
N GLU A 11 12.25 -25.14 -13.28
CA GLU A 11 13.69 -24.85 -13.06
C GLU A 11 14.25 -23.66 -13.86
N GLY A 12 13.61 -23.27 -14.98
CA GLY A 12 14.18 -22.31 -15.93
C GLY A 12 13.77 -20.82 -15.77
N ARG A 13 14.52 -19.92 -16.44
CA ARG A 13 14.16 -18.49 -16.62
C ARG A 13 12.76 -18.31 -17.22
N ARG A 14 12.35 -19.24 -18.09
CA ARG A 14 11.00 -19.30 -18.68
C ARG A 14 9.90 -19.39 -17.63
N PHE A 15 10.14 -20.08 -16.50
CA PHE A 15 9.17 -20.18 -15.41
C PHE A 15 8.83 -18.81 -14.82
N HIS A 16 9.84 -17.99 -14.53
CA HIS A 16 9.63 -16.66 -13.95
C HIS A 16 8.86 -15.73 -14.90
N LEU A 17 9.09 -15.86 -16.22
CA LEU A 17 8.32 -15.12 -17.23
C LEU A 17 6.88 -15.59 -17.30
N LEU A 18 6.64 -16.90 -17.30
CA LEU A 18 5.29 -17.48 -17.29
C LEU A 18 4.52 -17.12 -16.02
N ALA A 19 5.19 -17.14 -14.86
CA ALA A 19 4.62 -16.68 -13.59
C ALA A 19 4.21 -15.21 -13.65
N GLY A 20 5.10 -14.34 -14.14
CA GLY A 20 4.79 -12.91 -14.31
C GLY A 20 3.64 -12.67 -15.28
N LEU A 21 3.60 -13.40 -16.40
CA LEU A 21 2.50 -13.33 -17.37
C LEU A 21 1.18 -13.81 -16.76
N LEU A 22 1.20 -14.93 -16.02
CA LEU A 22 0.02 -15.46 -15.34
C LEU A 22 -0.54 -14.45 -14.32
N ILE A 23 0.33 -13.83 -13.52
CA ILE A 23 -0.05 -12.77 -12.57
C ILE A 23 -0.67 -11.60 -13.33
N ALA A 24 -0.01 -11.10 -14.39
CA ALA A 24 -0.48 -9.97 -15.17
C ALA A 24 -1.85 -10.22 -15.81
N VAL A 25 -2.02 -11.36 -16.48
CA VAL A 25 -3.28 -11.73 -17.16
C VAL A 25 -4.40 -11.93 -16.14
N SER A 26 -4.14 -12.65 -15.03
CA SER A 26 -5.17 -12.88 -14.00
C SER A 26 -5.63 -11.57 -13.36
N THR A 27 -4.69 -10.68 -13.05
CA THR A 27 -4.97 -9.36 -12.48
C THR A 27 -5.76 -8.51 -13.48
N PHE A 28 -5.35 -8.49 -14.75
CA PHE A 28 -6.06 -7.76 -15.80
C PHE A 28 -7.51 -8.23 -15.95
N LEU A 29 -7.74 -9.55 -15.98
CA LEU A 29 -9.09 -10.09 -16.11
C LEU A 29 -9.99 -9.67 -14.96
N VAL A 30 -9.50 -9.76 -13.72
CA VAL A 30 -10.26 -9.42 -12.49
C VAL A 30 -10.61 -7.93 -12.44
N TYR A 31 -9.70 -7.06 -12.85
CA TYR A 31 -9.89 -5.60 -12.84
C TYR A 31 -10.30 -5.01 -14.19
N SER A 32 -10.67 -5.84 -15.17
CA SER A 32 -11.01 -5.36 -16.52
C SER A 32 -12.25 -4.45 -16.54
N ASN A 33 -13.14 -4.60 -15.56
CA ASN A 33 -14.31 -3.74 -15.42
C ASN A 33 -13.98 -2.32 -14.95
N THR A 34 -12.80 -2.09 -14.35
CA THR A 34 -12.43 -0.78 -13.78
C THR A 34 -12.27 0.29 -14.83
N PHE A 35 -11.96 -0.06 -16.08
CA PHE A 35 -11.83 0.92 -17.18
C PHE A 35 -13.11 1.72 -17.45
N ARG A 36 -14.26 1.28 -16.93
CA ARG A 36 -15.53 2.00 -17.01
C ARG A 36 -15.88 2.77 -15.73
N ALA A 37 -15.11 2.61 -14.66
CA ALA A 37 -15.35 3.30 -13.40
C ALA A 37 -14.92 4.78 -13.50
N THR A 38 -15.78 5.66 -13.04
CA THR A 38 -15.57 7.12 -13.06
C THR A 38 -14.69 7.58 -11.90
N PHE A 39 -14.35 8.87 -11.86
CA PHE A 39 -13.77 9.50 -10.68
C PHE A 39 -14.81 9.56 -9.54
N HIS A 40 -14.39 9.26 -8.31
CA HIS A 40 -15.27 9.28 -7.13
C HIS A 40 -14.56 9.88 -5.90
N PHE A 41 -15.33 10.43 -4.96
CA PHE A 41 -14.82 10.90 -3.66
C PHE A 41 -13.60 11.84 -3.80
N ASP A 42 -12.50 11.54 -3.11
CA ASP A 42 -11.26 12.34 -3.12
C ASP A 42 -10.57 12.43 -4.50
N ASP A 43 -11.00 11.68 -5.52
CA ASP A 43 -10.56 11.90 -6.91
C ASP A 43 -10.92 13.32 -7.37
N THR A 44 -12.05 13.86 -6.91
CA THR A 44 -12.51 15.20 -7.26
C THR A 44 -11.51 16.26 -6.83
N GLY A 45 -11.19 16.31 -5.53
CA GLY A 45 -10.22 17.28 -5.00
C GLY A 45 -8.77 17.01 -5.48
N SER A 46 -8.39 15.74 -5.64
CA SER A 46 -7.01 15.36 -5.95
C SER A 46 -6.66 15.36 -7.44
N ILE A 47 -7.66 15.34 -8.33
CA ILE A 47 -7.46 15.20 -9.78
C ILE A 47 -8.30 16.21 -10.56
N LEU A 48 -9.61 16.26 -10.33
CA LEU A 48 -10.50 17.11 -11.14
C LEU A 48 -10.28 18.60 -10.83
N GLU A 49 -10.18 18.95 -9.55
CA GLU A 49 -10.06 20.31 -9.03
C GLU A 49 -8.61 20.74 -8.81
N ASP A 50 -7.66 19.80 -8.86
CA ASP A 50 -6.24 20.11 -8.78
C ASP A 50 -5.73 20.64 -10.13
N TYR A 51 -5.87 21.95 -10.37
CA TYR A 51 -5.40 22.57 -11.61
C TYR A 51 -3.87 22.55 -11.74
N ALA A 52 -3.11 22.33 -10.66
CA ALA A 52 -1.66 22.33 -10.71
C ALA A 52 -1.13 21.16 -11.54
N ILE A 53 -1.81 20.00 -11.53
CA ILE A 53 -1.41 18.81 -12.30
C ILE A 53 -1.60 18.97 -13.82
N ARG A 54 -2.31 20.01 -14.27
CA ARG A 54 -2.59 20.21 -15.71
C ARG A 54 -1.42 20.78 -16.51
N ASN A 55 -0.36 21.25 -15.84
CA ASN A 55 0.84 21.81 -16.46
C ASN A 55 2.10 21.17 -15.89
N LEU A 56 2.89 20.50 -16.74
CA LEU A 56 4.11 19.81 -16.34
C LEU A 56 5.21 20.76 -15.82
N ASN A 57 5.15 22.06 -16.13
CA ASN A 57 6.07 23.04 -15.56
C ASN A 57 5.93 23.17 -14.03
N ASN A 58 4.81 22.74 -13.47
CA ASN A 58 4.56 22.72 -12.03
C ASN A 58 5.18 21.50 -11.32
N LEU A 59 5.79 20.55 -12.05
CA LEU A 59 6.36 19.32 -11.47
C LEU A 59 7.33 19.58 -10.30
N PRO A 60 8.27 20.55 -10.36
CA PRO A 60 9.16 20.83 -9.23
C PRO A 60 8.40 21.21 -7.96
N GLN A 61 7.32 21.99 -8.07
CA GLN A 61 6.47 22.41 -6.95
C GLN A 61 5.58 21.25 -6.47
N ILE A 62 5.01 20.49 -7.40
CA ILE A 62 4.19 19.30 -7.10
C ILE A 62 4.99 18.29 -6.27
N LEU A 63 6.24 18.00 -6.66
CA LEU A 63 7.10 17.04 -5.98
C LEU A 63 7.46 17.44 -4.54
N GLN A 64 7.46 18.74 -4.22
CA GLN A 64 7.74 19.25 -2.88
C GLN A 64 6.52 19.15 -1.94
N GLY A 65 5.32 19.04 -2.50
CA GLY A 65 4.06 18.98 -1.76
C GLY A 65 3.77 17.65 -1.05
N SER A 66 2.62 17.58 -0.39
CA SER A 66 2.08 16.32 0.14
C SER A 66 1.79 15.36 -1.03
N ARG A 67 2.11 14.08 -0.83
CA ARG A 67 1.94 13.02 -1.84
C ARG A 67 2.47 13.39 -3.23
N GLY A 68 3.60 14.13 -3.27
CA GLY A 68 4.14 14.71 -4.49
C GLY A 68 4.43 13.72 -5.61
N ILE A 69 4.80 12.47 -5.28
CA ILE A 69 5.00 11.42 -6.29
C ILE A 69 3.69 11.04 -6.96
N VAL A 70 2.62 10.85 -6.18
CA VAL A 70 1.29 10.50 -6.71
C VAL A 70 0.77 11.62 -7.61
N ARG A 71 0.81 12.87 -7.13
CA ARG A 71 0.40 14.04 -7.92
C ARG A 71 1.22 14.20 -9.19
N ALA A 72 2.53 13.97 -9.13
CA ALA A 72 3.38 13.98 -10.32
C ALA A 72 2.95 12.90 -11.33
N THR A 73 2.59 11.69 -10.87
CA THR A 73 2.04 10.67 -11.78
C THR A 73 0.69 11.07 -12.38
N PHE A 74 -0.16 11.80 -11.66
CA PHE A 74 -1.41 12.33 -12.22
C PHE A 74 -1.15 13.45 -13.23
N ALA A 75 -0.16 14.30 -13.01
CA ALA A 75 0.23 15.33 -13.96
C ALA A 75 0.73 14.73 -15.29
N LEU A 76 1.57 13.70 -15.21
CA LEU A 76 2.00 12.93 -16.37
C LEU A 76 0.81 12.24 -17.06
N ASN A 77 -0.10 11.65 -16.28
CA ASN A 77 -1.31 11.01 -16.82
C ASN A 77 -2.21 12.02 -17.56
N TYR A 78 -2.40 13.22 -16.99
CA TYR A 78 -3.19 14.29 -17.58
C TYR A 78 -2.54 14.81 -18.87
N ALA A 79 -1.22 14.98 -18.89
CA ALA A 79 -0.51 15.43 -20.08
C ALA A 79 -0.67 14.46 -21.27
N LEU A 80 -0.84 13.17 -21.00
CA LEU A 80 -1.01 12.14 -22.04
C LEU A 80 -2.45 11.96 -22.51
N GLY A 81 -3.44 12.13 -21.64
CA GLY A 81 -4.83 11.75 -21.94
C GLY A 81 -5.92 12.62 -21.32
N GLY A 82 -5.56 13.77 -20.75
CA GLY A 82 -6.47 14.65 -20.02
C GLY A 82 -7.20 13.91 -18.90
N LEU A 83 -8.51 14.13 -18.78
CA LEU A 83 -9.38 13.49 -17.78
C LEU A 83 -9.99 12.17 -18.24
N ASN A 84 -9.42 11.50 -19.25
CA ASN A 84 -9.91 10.19 -19.67
C ASN A 84 -9.57 9.13 -18.60
N VAL A 85 -10.59 8.67 -17.87
CA VAL A 85 -10.46 7.69 -16.77
C VAL A 85 -9.75 6.41 -17.15
N VAL A 86 -9.85 5.97 -18.41
CA VAL A 86 -9.21 4.73 -18.89
C VAL A 86 -7.69 4.80 -18.66
N GLY A 87 -7.07 5.93 -18.98
CA GLY A 87 -5.63 6.11 -18.78
C GLY A 87 -5.21 5.99 -17.30
N TYR A 88 -6.04 6.52 -16.40
CA TYR A 88 -5.78 6.45 -14.96
C TYR A 88 -5.85 5.02 -14.42
N HIS A 89 -6.85 4.25 -14.85
CA HIS A 89 -7.00 2.84 -14.50
C HIS A 89 -5.90 1.97 -15.12
N ILE A 90 -5.44 2.24 -16.34
CA ILE A 90 -4.29 1.54 -16.94
C ILE A 90 -3.06 1.69 -16.06
N VAL A 91 -2.75 2.91 -15.62
CA VAL A 91 -1.58 3.17 -14.76
C VAL A 91 -1.73 2.48 -13.40
N ASN A 92 -2.89 2.55 -12.75
CA ASN A 92 -3.13 1.86 -11.48
C ASN A 92 -2.95 0.34 -11.63
N LEU A 93 -3.57 -0.24 -12.66
CA LEU A 93 -3.48 -1.67 -12.93
C LEU A 93 -2.05 -2.11 -13.23
N ALA A 94 -1.28 -1.33 -14.00
CA ALA A 94 0.12 -1.62 -14.30
C ALA A 94 1.00 -1.61 -13.03
N ILE A 95 0.77 -0.64 -12.12
CA ILE A 95 1.46 -0.58 -10.83
C ILE A 95 1.07 -1.79 -9.96
N HIS A 96 -0.20 -2.17 -9.93
CA HIS A 96 -0.66 -3.33 -9.15
C HIS A 96 -0.13 -4.67 -9.69
N ILE A 97 -0.09 -4.85 -11.01
CA ILE A 97 0.57 -6.00 -11.64
C ILE A 97 2.05 -6.05 -11.24
N THR A 98 2.72 -4.88 -11.25
CA THR A 98 4.10 -4.78 -10.78
C THR A 98 4.23 -5.21 -9.32
N ASN A 99 3.32 -4.78 -8.44
CA ASN A 99 3.27 -5.25 -7.04
C ASN A 99 3.13 -6.76 -6.93
N GLY A 100 2.23 -7.38 -7.70
CA GLY A 100 2.08 -8.84 -7.73
C GLY A 100 3.37 -9.56 -8.14
N VAL A 101 4.08 -9.03 -9.15
CA VAL A 101 5.39 -9.57 -9.58
C VAL A 101 6.47 -9.35 -8.51
N LEU A 102 6.48 -8.21 -7.83
CA LEU A 102 7.41 -7.95 -6.73
C LEU A 102 7.15 -8.89 -5.53
N VAL A 103 5.89 -9.14 -5.19
CA VAL A 103 5.49 -10.13 -4.16
C VAL A 103 5.98 -11.53 -4.55
N TYR A 104 5.80 -11.93 -5.82
CA TYR A 104 6.32 -13.20 -6.33
C TYR A 104 7.83 -13.32 -6.10
N PHE A 105 8.62 -12.32 -6.50
CA PHE A 105 10.07 -12.36 -6.32
C PHE A 105 10.48 -12.31 -4.85
N LEU A 106 9.78 -11.55 -4.01
CA LEU A 106 10.06 -11.47 -2.58
C LEU A 106 9.90 -12.86 -1.96
N VAL A 107 8.73 -13.48 -2.11
CA VAL A 107 8.44 -14.80 -1.55
C VAL A 107 9.39 -15.85 -2.12
N PHE A 108 9.64 -15.84 -3.44
CA PHE A 108 10.56 -16.78 -4.07
C PHE A 108 11.98 -16.67 -3.48
N LEU A 109 12.52 -15.45 -3.38
CA LEU A 109 13.87 -15.24 -2.83
C LEU A 109 13.96 -15.57 -1.35
N THR A 110 12.92 -15.27 -0.57
CA THR A 110 12.86 -15.60 0.86
C THR A 110 12.83 -17.12 1.07
N LEU A 111 11.91 -17.82 0.40
CA LEU A 111 11.73 -19.26 0.61
C LEU A 111 12.88 -20.09 0.01
N SER A 112 13.55 -19.60 -1.03
CA SER A 112 14.74 -20.26 -1.59
C SER A 112 15.90 -20.33 -0.59
N LYS A 113 15.92 -19.46 0.43
CA LYS A 113 16.91 -19.45 1.52
C LYS A 113 16.59 -20.41 2.65
N LEU A 114 15.41 -21.03 2.64
CA LEU A 114 14.95 -21.98 3.64
C LEU A 114 15.04 -23.38 3.04
N ASP A 115 15.97 -24.20 3.54
CA ASP A 115 16.27 -25.51 2.95
C ASP A 115 15.04 -26.43 2.88
N SER A 116 14.16 -26.36 3.88
CA SER A 116 12.91 -27.12 3.93
C SER A 116 11.86 -26.71 2.89
N LEU A 117 11.92 -25.49 2.36
CA LEU A 117 10.93 -24.92 1.44
C LEU A 117 11.49 -24.60 0.05
N ARG A 118 12.80 -24.72 -0.15
CA ARG A 118 13.51 -24.34 -1.39
C ARG A 118 12.87 -24.95 -2.65
N GLU A 119 12.60 -26.25 -2.63
CA GLU A 119 12.00 -26.98 -3.76
C GLU A 119 10.56 -26.52 -4.07
N LYS A 120 9.85 -26.02 -3.05
CA LYS A 120 8.46 -25.53 -3.16
C LYS A 120 8.38 -24.01 -3.38
N ALA A 121 9.49 -23.28 -3.23
CA ALA A 121 9.54 -21.83 -3.18
C ALA A 121 8.85 -21.17 -4.39
N LYS A 122 9.13 -21.68 -5.59
CA LYS A 122 8.54 -21.16 -6.84
C LYS A 122 7.02 -21.31 -6.88
N ARG A 123 6.50 -22.48 -6.48
CA ARG A 123 5.05 -22.75 -6.47
C ARG A 123 4.36 -21.88 -5.44
N ILE A 124 4.88 -21.86 -4.21
CA ILE A 124 4.32 -21.04 -3.12
C ILE A 124 4.32 -19.57 -3.54
N ALA A 125 5.42 -19.07 -4.12
CA ALA A 125 5.50 -17.69 -4.58
C ALA A 125 4.45 -17.33 -5.65
N VAL A 126 4.19 -18.21 -6.62
CA VAL A 126 3.14 -17.97 -7.63
C VAL A 126 1.76 -17.89 -6.98
N TYR A 127 1.42 -18.85 -6.12
CA TYR A 127 0.12 -18.86 -5.45
C TYR A 127 -0.06 -17.68 -4.51
N THR A 128 0.97 -17.31 -3.74
CA THR A 128 0.94 -16.13 -2.86
C THR A 128 0.77 -14.84 -3.66
N ALA A 129 1.48 -14.70 -4.79
CA ALA A 129 1.37 -13.52 -5.64
C ALA A 129 0.01 -13.42 -6.35
N LEU A 130 -0.55 -14.54 -6.81
CA LEU A 130 -1.89 -14.59 -7.37
C LEU A 130 -2.92 -14.24 -6.31
N LEU A 131 -2.86 -14.88 -5.13
CA LEU A 131 -3.73 -14.58 -4.00
C LEU A 131 -3.68 -13.09 -3.67
N PHE A 132 -2.49 -12.52 -3.52
CA PHE A 132 -2.32 -11.08 -3.28
C PHE A 132 -2.96 -10.24 -4.40
N ALA A 133 -2.65 -10.52 -5.67
CA ALA A 133 -3.02 -9.66 -6.78
C ALA A 133 -4.53 -9.65 -7.04
N VAL A 134 -5.20 -10.79 -6.89
CA VAL A 134 -6.65 -10.95 -7.16
C VAL A 134 -7.51 -10.89 -5.89
N HIS A 135 -6.91 -10.71 -4.70
CA HIS A 135 -7.67 -10.68 -3.46
C HIS A 135 -8.70 -9.55 -3.49
N PRO A 136 -9.98 -9.80 -3.15
CA PRO A 136 -11.00 -8.76 -3.18
C PRO A 136 -10.68 -7.55 -2.30
N ILE A 137 -9.91 -7.72 -1.21
CA ILE A 137 -9.46 -6.61 -0.34
C ILE A 137 -8.62 -5.55 -1.08
N GLN A 138 -8.02 -5.91 -2.21
CA GLN A 138 -7.24 -4.98 -3.03
C GLN A 138 -8.11 -4.09 -3.90
N THR A 139 -9.43 -4.35 -3.99
CA THR A 139 -10.33 -3.61 -4.89
C THR A 139 -10.20 -2.11 -4.68
N GLN A 140 -10.33 -1.63 -3.45
CA GLN A 140 -10.21 -0.20 -3.17
C GLN A 140 -8.84 0.37 -3.55
N ALA A 141 -7.75 -0.37 -3.33
CA ALA A 141 -6.40 0.11 -3.67
C ALA A 141 -6.20 0.25 -5.20
N VAL A 142 -6.87 -0.59 -5.99
CA VAL A 142 -6.69 -0.64 -7.46
C VAL A 142 -7.71 0.22 -8.19
N THR A 143 -8.99 0.11 -7.83
CA THR A 143 -10.10 0.72 -8.58
C THR A 143 -10.35 2.18 -8.21
N TYR A 144 -10.03 2.59 -6.98
CA TYR A 144 -10.17 3.98 -6.57
C TYR A 144 -8.93 4.76 -7.01
N ILE A 145 -9.08 5.69 -7.97
CA ILE A 145 -7.95 6.22 -8.73
C ILE A 145 -6.92 6.90 -7.83
N VAL A 146 -7.36 7.75 -6.89
CA VAL A 146 -6.49 8.46 -5.93
C VAL A 146 -5.73 7.50 -5.00
N GLN A 147 -6.24 6.29 -4.77
CA GLN A 147 -5.53 5.24 -4.04
C GLN A 147 -4.35 4.66 -4.81
N ARG A 148 -4.01 5.22 -5.98
CA ARG A 148 -2.67 5.17 -6.57
C ARG A 148 -1.56 5.40 -5.53
N ALA A 149 -1.83 6.24 -4.53
CA ALA A 149 -0.98 6.42 -3.35
C ALA A 149 -0.60 5.12 -2.64
N GLU A 150 -1.56 4.23 -2.38
CA GLU A 150 -1.34 2.96 -1.68
C GLU A 150 -0.51 1.98 -2.52
N ILE A 151 -0.87 1.82 -3.80
CA ILE A 151 -0.20 0.87 -4.69
C ILE A 151 1.22 1.34 -5.08
N LEU A 152 1.47 2.65 -5.20
CA LEU A 152 2.83 3.18 -5.39
C LEU A 152 3.69 3.01 -4.13
N ALA A 153 3.15 3.34 -2.95
CA ALA A 153 3.87 3.13 -1.70
C ALA A 153 4.25 1.66 -1.51
N SER A 154 3.31 0.75 -1.77
CA SER A 154 3.55 -0.71 -1.78
C SER A 154 4.65 -1.11 -2.76
N MET A 155 4.62 -0.59 -3.99
CA MET A 155 5.63 -0.88 -5.02
C MET A 155 7.02 -0.49 -4.58
N PHE A 156 7.18 0.71 -4.04
CA PHE A 156 8.47 1.20 -3.58
C PHE A 156 8.94 0.48 -2.32
N MET A 157 8.06 0.13 -1.38
CA MET A 157 8.42 -0.67 -0.20
C MET A 157 8.87 -2.09 -0.57
N LEU A 158 8.14 -2.78 -1.46
CA LEU A 158 8.50 -4.11 -1.96
C LEU A 158 9.82 -4.08 -2.76
N THR A 159 9.99 -3.06 -3.60
CA THR A 159 11.25 -2.82 -4.34
C THR A 159 12.41 -2.62 -3.36
N SER A 160 12.21 -1.82 -2.31
CA SER A 160 13.21 -1.58 -1.28
C SER A 160 13.62 -2.87 -0.56
N LEU A 161 12.68 -3.75 -0.21
CA LEU A 161 12.99 -5.06 0.36
C LEU A 161 13.80 -5.95 -0.59
N LEU A 162 13.43 -6.01 -1.86
CA LEU A 162 14.17 -6.79 -2.86
C LEU A 162 15.60 -6.26 -3.07
N LEU A 163 15.76 -4.94 -3.14
CA LEU A 163 17.07 -4.29 -3.23
C LEU A 163 17.89 -4.53 -1.97
N PHE A 164 17.28 -4.51 -0.79
CA PHE A 164 17.93 -4.85 0.47
C PHE A 164 18.46 -6.29 0.45
N ILE A 165 17.66 -7.26 0.02
CA ILE A 165 18.10 -8.65 -0.14
C ILE A 165 19.32 -8.72 -1.06
N LYS A 166 19.26 -8.07 -2.23
CA LYS A 166 20.37 -8.05 -3.19
C LYS A 166 21.63 -7.36 -2.66
N GLY A 167 21.48 -6.24 -1.98
CA GLY A 167 22.59 -5.54 -1.33
C GLY A 167 23.25 -6.39 -0.24
N SER A 168 22.46 -7.15 0.51
CA SER A 168 22.96 -8.05 1.55
C SER A 168 23.81 -9.22 1.01
N GLU A 169 23.55 -9.62 -0.24
CA GLU A 169 24.26 -10.71 -0.95
C GLU A 169 25.41 -10.20 -1.82
N ALA A 170 25.51 -8.88 -2.03
CA ALA A 170 26.51 -8.31 -2.91
C ALA A 170 27.93 -8.55 -2.36
N ALA A 171 28.75 -9.27 -3.15
CA ALA A 171 30.15 -9.53 -2.82
C ALA A 171 31.03 -8.28 -2.92
N LYS A 172 30.73 -7.39 -3.88
CA LYS A 172 31.51 -6.19 -4.13
C LYS A 172 30.92 -4.98 -3.40
N VAL A 173 31.77 -4.18 -2.76
CA VAL A 173 31.36 -3.02 -1.95
C VAL A 173 30.56 -2.01 -2.78
N TYR A 174 31.01 -1.68 -3.99
CA TYR A 174 30.28 -0.72 -4.84
C TYR A 174 28.86 -1.18 -5.18
N ALA A 175 28.66 -2.49 -5.42
CA ALA A 175 27.34 -3.04 -5.73
C ALA A 175 26.44 -2.98 -4.50
N ARG A 176 26.98 -3.26 -3.30
CA ARG A 176 26.25 -3.11 -2.04
C ARG A 176 25.81 -1.67 -1.80
N VAL A 177 26.72 -0.70 -2.02
CA VAL A 177 26.42 0.73 -1.89
C VAL A 177 25.33 1.14 -2.88
N LEU A 178 25.41 0.69 -4.13
CA LEU A 178 24.39 0.97 -5.14
C LEU A 178 23.00 0.43 -4.71
N PHE A 179 22.94 -0.83 -4.27
CA PHE A 179 21.68 -1.42 -3.81
C PHE A 179 21.12 -0.68 -2.59
N TYR A 180 21.94 -0.39 -1.58
CA TYR A 180 21.50 0.32 -0.38
C TYR A 180 21.13 1.79 -0.66
N GLY A 181 21.80 2.44 -1.62
CA GLY A 181 21.37 3.75 -2.13
C GLY A 181 19.99 3.66 -2.79
N ALA A 182 19.75 2.62 -3.60
CA ALA A 182 18.45 2.39 -4.21
C ALA A 182 17.34 2.02 -3.21
N VAL A 183 17.68 1.36 -2.08
CA VAL A 183 16.77 1.15 -0.93
C VAL A 183 16.30 2.49 -0.37
N ALA A 184 17.24 3.43 -0.13
CA ALA A 184 16.94 4.77 0.37
C ALA A 184 16.09 5.58 -0.63
N VAL A 185 16.43 5.57 -1.92
CA VAL A 185 15.62 6.23 -2.96
C VAL A 185 14.22 5.65 -3.00
N SER A 186 14.08 4.32 -2.97
CA SER A 186 12.76 3.68 -2.93
C SER A 186 11.97 4.08 -1.68
N TYR A 187 12.62 4.16 -0.51
CA TYR A 187 11.96 4.62 0.71
C TYR A 187 11.42 6.05 0.57
N LEU A 188 12.22 6.96 0.01
CA LEU A 188 11.81 8.33 -0.27
C LEU A 188 10.57 8.37 -1.17
N LEU A 189 10.62 7.67 -2.30
CA LEU A 189 9.50 7.64 -3.25
C LEU A 189 8.23 7.01 -2.64
N GLY A 190 8.39 5.98 -1.81
CA GLY A 190 7.29 5.37 -1.07
C GLY A 190 6.63 6.34 -0.09
N PHE A 191 7.42 7.05 0.72
CA PHE A 191 6.92 8.02 1.70
C PHE A 191 6.21 9.20 1.03
N PHE A 192 6.78 9.73 -0.05
CA PHE A 192 6.12 10.78 -0.84
C PHE A 192 5.00 10.28 -1.75
N SER A 193 4.71 8.97 -1.73
CA SER A 193 3.47 8.41 -2.29
C SER A 193 2.39 8.27 -1.22
N LYS A 194 2.75 7.68 -0.07
CA LYS A 194 1.88 7.56 1.10
C LYS A 194 2.68 7.45 2.40
N GLU A 195 2.16 8.07 3.44
CA GLU A 195 2.81 8.23 4.75
C GLU A 195 3.04 6.88 5.44
N MET A 196 2.24 5.85 5.13
CA MET A 196 2.38 4.48 5.64
C MET A 196 3.78 3.89 5.43
N ALA A 197 4.50 4.33 4.39
CA ALA A 197 5.86 3.86 4.11
C ALA A 197 6.84 4.13 5.27
N ILE A 198 6.50 5.01 6.22
CA ILE A 198 7.24 5.23 7.49
C ILE A 198 7.57 3.92 8.23
N THR A 199 6.81 2.85 8.00
CA THR A 199 7.02 1.52 8.57
C THR A 199 8.17 0.73 7.95
N LEU A 200 8.73 1.17 6.81
CA LEU A 200 9.75 0.44 6.06
C LEU A 200 11.02 0.09 6.86
N PRO A 201 11.60 0.96 7.71
CA PRO A 201 12.77 0.60 8.51
C PRO A 201 12.51 -0.60 9.44
N ALA A 202 11.31 -0.66 10.04
CA ALA A 202 10.89 -1.80 10.85
C ALA A 202 10.73 -3.06 10.00
N LEU A 203 10.16 -2.94 8.79
CA LEU A 203 9.99 -4.06 7.87
C LEU A 203 11.34 -4.63 7.40
N VAL A 204 12.31 -3.77 7.05
CA VAL A 204 13.68 -4.17 6.68
C VAL A 204 14.37 -4.87 7.85
N PHE A 205 14.27 -4.31 9.06
CA PHE A 205 14.84 -4.90 10.26
C PHE A 205 14.25 -6.29 10.56
N LEU A 206 12.92 -6.43 10.55
CA LEU A 206 12.25 -7.70 10.79
C LEU A 206 12.62 -8.74 9.73
N TYR A 207 12.68 -8.33 8.46
CA TYR A 207 13.11 -9.22 7.38
C TYR A 207 14.55 -9.70 7.58
N ASP A 208 15.48 -8.79 7.89
CA ASP A 208 16.86 -9.12 8.18
C ASP A 208 16.94 -10.10 9.36
N TRP A 209 16.33 -9.74 10.49
CA TRP A 209 16.31 -10.52 11.71
C TRP A 209 15.82 -11.95 11.47
N CYS A 210 14.66 -12.11 10.82
CA CYS A 210 14.02 -13.40 10.63
C CYS A 210 14.72 -14.26 9.56
N PHE A 211 15.12 -13.68 8.42
CA PHE A 211 15.50 -14.47 7.24
C PHE A 211 16.98 -14.42 6.87
N LEU A 212 17.67 -13.29 7.10
CA LEU A 212 19.08 -13.13 6.71
C LEU A 212 20.03 -13.35 7.90
N ALA A 213 19.76 -12.67 9.01
CA ALA A 213 20.49 -12.81 10.26
C ALA A 213 20.08 -14.06 11.04
N LYS A 214 18.85 -14.57 10.84
CA LYS A 214 18.29 -15.75 11.53
C LYS A 214 18.45 -15.64 13.07
N GLY A 215 18.07 -14.50 13.63
CA GLY A 215 18.15 -14.21 15.07
C GLY A 215 19.53 -13.79 15.59
N ALA A 216 20.55 -13.65 14.73
CA ALA A 216 21.88 -13.24 15.16
C ALA A 216 22.09 -11.71 15.04
N MET A 217 22.01 -10.97 16.15
CA MET A 217 22.15 -9.49 16.15
C MET A 217 23.47 -9.01 15.55
N LYS A 218 24.56 -9.78 15.70
CA LYS A 218 25.86 -9.47 15.08
C LYS A 218 25.77 -9.36 13.55
N LYS A 219 24.93 -10.18 12.91
CA LYS A 219 24.72 -10.11 11.46
C LYS A 219 23.90 -8.89 11.04
N VAL A 220 22.90 -8.52 11.84
CA VAL A 220 22.15 -7.25 11.64
C VAL A 220 23.09 -6.05 11.78
N ALA A 221 23.94 -6.04 12.82
CA ALA A 221 24.91 -4.98 13.06
C ALA A 221 25.92 -4.82 11.91
N ALA A 222 26.22 -5.88 11.15
CA ALA A 222 27.05 -5.78 9.94
C ALA A 222 26.44 -4.90 8.83
N ARG A 223 25.14 -4.56 8.94
CA ARG A 223 24.41 -3.69 8.01
C ARG A 223 24.03 -2.35 8.66
N LEU A 224 24.64 -2.00 9.80
CA LEU A 224 24.39 -0.77 10.54
C LEU A 224 24.40 0.50 9.67
N PRO A 225 25.32 0.68 8.68
CA PRO A 225 25.30 1.87 7.83
C PRO A 225 23.97 2.10 7.12
N LEU A 226 23.31 1.04 6.63
CA LEU A 226 21.99 1.17 6.03
C LEU A 226 20.94 1.58 7.05
N TYR A 227 20.92 0.93 8.22
CA TYR A 227 19.96 1.27 9.27
C TYR A 227 20.09 2.71 9.76
N LEU A 228 21.32 3.24 9.86
CA LEU A 228 21.54 4.65 10.20
C LEU A 228 20.92 5.59 9.16
N VAL A 229 21.05 5.28 7.86
CA VAL A 229 20.39 6.04 6.79
C VAL A 229 18.87 5.94 6.91
N LEU A 230 18.32 4.74 7.10
CA LEU A 230 16.87 4.53 7.21
C LEU A 230 16.26 5.24 8.43
N ILE A 231 16.96 5.24 9.57
CA ILE A 231 16.53 5.95 10.78
C ILE A 231 16.69 7.46 10.61
N GLY A 232 17.75 7.94 9.97
CA GLY A 232 17.89 9.36 9.62
C GLY A 232 16.76 9.86 8.71
N MET A 233 16.40 9.07 7.71
CA MET A 233 15.24 9.36 6.84
C MET A 233 13.92 9.31 7.60
N LEU A 234 13.73 8.32 8.48
CA LEU A 234 12.56 8.24 9.35
C LEU A 234 12.42 9.49 10.22
N ALA A 235 13.51 9.94 10.86
CA ALA A 235 13.50 11.16 11.64
C ALA A 235 13.11 12.39 10.79
N PHE A 236 13.68 12.52 9.60
CA PHE A 236 13.30 13.56 8.63
C PHE A 236 11.82 13.50 8.21
N PHE A 237 11.28 12.30 7.99
CA PHE A 237 9.88 12.12 7.64
C PHE A 237 8.94 12.49 8.78
N VAL A 238 9.27 12.10 10.01
CA VAL A 238 8.51 12.49 11.21
C VAL A 238 8.52 14.01 11.35
N THR A 239 9.68 14.67 11.25
CA THR A 239 9.75 16.14 11.37
C THR A 239 9.00 16.86 10.26
N ARG A 240 8.93 16.30 9.05
CA ARG A 240 8.14 16.86 7.95
C ARG A 240 6.63 16.65 8.15
N SER A 241 6.22 15.56 8.77
CA SER A 241 4.81 15.27 9.07
C SER A 241 4.27 16.03 10.28
N LEU A 242 5.13 16.44 11.23
CA LEU A 242 4.72 17.12 12.47
C LEU A 242 4.01 18.48 12.24
N PRO A 243 4.49 19.41 11.39
CA PRO A 243 3.80 20.67 11.11
C PRO A 243 2.41 20.47 10.48
N GLY A 244 2.24 19.43 9.66
CA GLY A 244 0.95 19.08 9.06
C GLY A 244 -0.09 18.56 10.06
N LEU A 245 0.32 18.26 11.30
CA LEU A 245 -0.61 17.98 12.41
C LEU A 245 -1.14 19.27 13.05
N GLN A 246 -0.49 20.42 12.83
CA GLN A 246 -0.85 21.71 13.42
C GLN A 246 -1.62 22.61 12.45
N GLU A 247 -1.36 22.50 11.15
CA GLU A 247 -1.97 23.38 10.15
C GLU A 247 -2.73 22.58 9.08
N THR A 248 -3.99 22.23 9.38
CA THR A 248 -4.99 21.93 8.36
C THR A 248 -6.09 22.99 8.40
N PRO A 249 -6.03 24.01 7.52
CA PRO A 249 -7.21 24.79 7.16
C PRO A 249 -8.18 23.82 6.47
N GLY A 250 -9.20 23.36 7.19
CA GLY A 250 -10.13 22.32 6.70
C GLY A 250 -10.04 20.97 7.41
N GLY A 251 -9.98 20.94 8.74
CA GLY A 251 -10.85 20.09 9.57
C GLY A 251 -10.92 18.58 9.34
N SER A 252 -9.90 17.87 8.84
CA SER A 252 -9.98 16.40 8.74
C SER A 252 -8.62 15.68 8.83
N THR A 253 -7.85 15.97 9.88
CA THR A 253 -6.77 15.08 10.34
C THR A 253 -7.32 14.18 11.44
N VAL A 254 -7.82 13.01 11.04
CA VAL A 254 -8.19 11.95 11.98
C VAL A 254 -6.91 11.26 12.47
N GLY A 255 -6.22 11.89 13.42
CA GLY A 255 -4.96 11.36 13.97
C GLY A 255 -4.44 12.19 15.15
N PHE A 256 -4.24 11.52 16.28
CA PHE A 256 -3.60 12.01 17.52
C PHE A 256 -3.86 13.50 17.87
N GLY A 257 -5.01 13.77 18.49
CA GLY A 257 -5.12 14.80 19.53
C GLY A 257 -4.97 16.27 19.12
N VAL A 258 -5.16 16.64 17.85
CA VAL A 258 -5.17 18.05 17.41
C VAL A 258 -6.55 18.49 16.90
N GLN A 259 -7.61 18.19 17.65
CA GLN A 259 -8.88 18.91 17.48
C GLN A 259 -9.46 19.19 18.86
N GLY A 260 -9.30 20.44 19.31
CA GLY A 260 -9.87 20.89 20.58
C GLY A 260 -9.26 22.16 21.17
N ARG A 261 -8.18 22.72 20.60
CA ARG A 261 -7.54 23.91 21.17
C ARG A 261 -7.79 25.23 20.44
N GLU A 262 -8.15 25.22 19.15
CA GLU A 262 -8.44 26.47 18.42
C GLU A 262 -9.93 26.85 18.35
N LEU A 263 -10.85 25.89 18.38
CA LEU A 263 -12.30 26.15 18.32
C LEU A 263 -12.91 26.67 19.64
N ILE A 264 -12.17 26.64 20.75
CA ILE A 264 -12.63 27.17 22.04
C ILE A 264 -12.36 28.69 22.15
N THR A 265 -11.45 29.24 21.33
CA THR A 265 -11.03 30.65 21.43
C THR A 265 -11.78 31.60 20.49
N SER A 266 -12.43 31.10 19.44
CA SER A 266 -13.30 31.89 18.57
C SER A 266 -14.75 31.48 18.78
N GLY A 267 -15.49 32.28 19.54
CA GLY A 267 -16.94 32.12 19.75
C GLY A 267 -17.79 32.34 18.50
N GLN A 268 -17.43 31.76 17.36
CA GLN A 268 -18.27 31.72 16.17
C GLN A 268 -19.12 30.45 16.17
N GLN A 269 -20.41 30.62 16.45
CA GLN A 269 -21.43 29.66 16.08
C GLN A 269 -21.40 29.46 14.57
N ALA A 270 -20.88 28.31 14.13
CA ALA A 270 -21.04 27.84 12.76
C ALA A 270 -22.46 27.28 12.58
N GLY A 271 -23.16 27.76 11.55
CA GLY A 271 -24.56 27.45 11.29
C GLY A 271 -24.86 25.98 10.94
N SER A 272 -25.99 25.52 11.47
CA SER A 272 -26.95 24.56 10.89
C SER A 272 -26.48 23.24 10.28
N THR A 273 -25.37 22.66 10.73
CA THR A 273 -25.17 21.20 10.61
C THR A 273 -24.64 20.66 11.92
N ASP A 274 -25.48 19.89 12.59
CA ASP A 274 -25.33 19.35 13.94
C ASP A 274 -24.32 18.19 13.95
N PHE A 275 -23.10 18.42 13.44
CA PHE A 275 -21.97 17.53 13.69
C PHE A 275 -21.48 17.80 15.11
N ASP A 276 -22.09 17.09 16.06
CA ASP A 276 -21.61 16.95 17.43
C ASP A 276 -20.18 16.36 17.37
N PHE A 277 -19.16 17.22 17.24
CA PHE A 277 -17.75 16.86 17.33
C PHE A 277 -17.45 16.42 18.75
N ARG A 278 -17.96 15.24 19.13
CA ARG A 278 -17.56 14.56 20.36
C ARG A 278 -16.07 14.34 20.27
N SER A 279 -15.32 15.08 21.07
CA SER A 279 -13.88 14.94 21.21
C SER A 279 -13.56 13.49 21.59
N ILE A 280 -13.14 12.68 20.63
CA ILE A 280 -12.73 11.29 20.88
C ILE A 280 -11.46 11.36 21.71
N SER A 281 -11.46 10.76 22.91
CA SER A 281 -10.25 10.71 23.72
C SER A 281 -9.17 9.87 23.03
N PRO A 282 -7.87 10.14 23.22
CA PRO A 282 -6.79 9.31 22.66
C PRO A 282 -6.92 7.82 22.99
N ARG A 283 -7.49 7.53 24.17
CA ARG A 283 -7.79 6.16 24.61
C ARG A 283 -8.92 5.53 23.79
N GLU A 284 -10.03 6.23 23.58
CA GLU A 284 -11.13 5.76 22.73
C GLU A 284 -10.68 5.59 21.28
N TYR A 285 -9.85 6.50 20.77
CA TYR A 285 -9.24 6.36 19.45
C TYR A 285 -8.40 5.10 19.35
N ALA A 286 -7.49 4.86 20.31
CA ALA A 286 -6.66 3.66 20.33
C ALA A 286 -7.48 2.37 20.40
N PHE A 287 -8.53 2.33 21.23
CA PHE A 287 -9.44 1.18 21.31
C PHE A 287 -10.22 0.97 20.02
N THR A 288 -10.70 2.05 19.40
CA THR A 288 -11.40 1.99 18.12
C THR A 288 -10.48 1.44 17.04
N GLN A 289 -9.29 2.01 16.87
CA GLN A 289 -8.30 1.57 15.88
C GLN A 289 -7.88 0.10 16.08
N PHE A 290 -7.68 -0.35 17.32
CA PHE A 290 -7.37 -1.75 17.60
C PHE A 290 -8.47 -2.70 17.11
N ASN A 291 -9.73 -2.39 17.39
CA ASN A 291 -10.86 -3.20 16.95
C ASN A 291 -11.05 -3.17 15.42
N VAL A 292 -10.81 -2.02 14.81
CA VAL A 292 -10.83 -1.84 13.35
C VAL A 292 -9.77 -2.71 12.68
N LEU A 293 -8.56 -2.78 13.24
CA LEU A 293 -7.50 -3.66 12.73
C LEU A 293 -7.92 -5.13 12.77
N ILE A 294 -8.59 -5.59 13.83
CA ILE A 294 -9.11 -6.97 13.91
C ILE A 294 -10.13 -7.23 12.78
N TYR A 295 -11.03 -6.27 12.52
CA TYR A 295 -11.99 -6.38 11.44
C TYR A 295 -11.31 -6.49 10.06
N TYR A 296 -10.34 -5.62 9.76
CA TYR A 296 -9.60 -5.68 8.50
C TYR A 296 -8.76 -6.95 8.34
N ILE A 297 -8.21 -7.50 9.44
CA ILE A 297 -7.55 -8.82 9.42
C ILE A 297 -8.56 -9.92 9.06
N THR A 298 -9.80 -9.83 9.56
CA THR A 298 -10.87 -10.80 9.24
C THR A 298 -11.23 -10.76 7.76
N LEU A 299 -11.24 -9.57 7.14
CA LEU A 299 -11.47 -9.42 5.69
C LEU A 299 -10.40 -10.09 4.82
N LEU A 300 -9.21 -10.43 5.35
CA LEU A 300 -8.22 -11.22 4.62
C LEU A 300 -8.65 -12.69 4.43
N PHE A 301 -9.53 -13.20 5.30
CA PHE A 301 -10.02 -14.58 5.23
C PHE A 301 -11.44 -14.66 4.69
N VAL A 302 -12.28 -13.67 5.04
CA VAL A 302 -13.70 -13.61 4.64
C VAL A 302 -13.99 -12.21 4.06
N PRO A 303 -13.61 -11.95 2.80
CA PRO A 303 -13.69 -10.61 2.19
C PRO A 303 -15.11 -10.25 1.71
N VAL A 304 -16.11 -10.43 2.57
CA VAL A 304 -17.53 -10.15 2.29
C VAL A 304 -17.92 -8.75 2.77
N ASN A 305 -18.96 -8.16 2.17
CA ASN A 305 -19.52 -6.86 2.56
C ASN A 305 -18.47 -5.73 2.63
N GLN A 306 -17.57 -5.70 1.64
CA GLN A 306 -16.59 -4.64 1.58
C GLN A 306 -17.26 -3.30 1.30
N ASN A 307 -16.90 -2.30 2.08
CA ASN A 307 -17.31 -0.92 1.89
C ASN A 307 -16.07 -0.03 1.79
N LEU A 308 -16.19 1.05 1.03
CA LEU A 308 -15.20 2.11 0.96
C LEU A 308 -15.06 2.84 2.31
N ASP A 309 -16.16 3.00 3.03
CA ASP A 309 -16.22 3.59 4.36
C ASP A 309 -17.20 2.82 5.26
N TYR A 310 -16.67 2.26 6.35
CA TYR A 310 -17.44 1.40 7.26
C TYR A 310 -18.11 2.16 8.42
N ASP A 311 -17.85 3.46 8.57
CA ASP A 311 -18.39 4.31 9.66
C ASP A 311 -18.38 3.60 11.04
N PHE A 312 -17.18 3.17 11.46
CA PHE A 312 -17.04 2.36 12.68
C PHE A 312 -17.42 3.17 13.93
N PRO A 313 -18.29 2.63 14.82
CA PRO A 313 -18.64 3.32 16.05
C PRO A 313 -17.45 3.42 17.00
N ILE A 314 -17.36 4.55 17.73
CA ILE A 314 -16.34 4.76 18.76
C ILE A 314 -16.42 3.64 19.81
N SER A 315 -15.29 2.96 20.04
CA SER A 315 -15.20 1.88 21.01
C SER A 315 -14.60 2.35 22.33
N LYS A 316 -15.25 1.97 23.43
CA LYS A 316 -14.78 2.19 24.82
C LYS A 316 -13.96 1.02 25.39
N GLY A 317 -13.65 0.01 24.59
CA GLY A 317 -12.87 -1.15 25.05
C GLY A 317 -12.26 -1.97 23.91
N LEU A 318 -11.36 -2.88 24.26
CA LEU A 318 -10.71 -3.80 23.31
C LEU A 318 -11.61 -5.01 22.99
N PHE A 319 -11.36 -5.66 21.85
CA PHE A 319 -12.05 -6.85 21.37
C PHE A 319 -13.57 -6.66 21.18
N LYS A 320 -14.00 -5.43 20.90
CA LYS A 320 -15.36 -5.15 20.49
C LYS A 320 -15.39 -5.09 18.97
N ILE A 321 -15.80 -6.18 18.33
CA ILE A 321 -15.98 -6.18 16.87
C ILE A 321 -16.96 -5.05 16.54
N PRO A 322 -16.55 -4.05 15.75
CA PRO A 322 -17.41 -2.93 15.47
C PRO A 322 -18.59 -3.44 14.64
N VAL A 323 -19.80 -3.23 15.15
CA VAL A 323 -21.03 -3.49 14.39
C VAL A 323 -21.12 -2.37 13.37
N VAL A 324 -20.83 -2.70 12.11
CA VAL A 324 -21.08 -1.80 10.97
C VAL A 324 -22.59 -1.53 10.98
N LYS A 325 -23.00 -0.28 11.20
CA LYS A 325 -24.42 0.07 11.22
C LYS A 325 -25.03 -0.25 9.85
N GLU A 326 -26.24 -0.80 9.82
CA GLU A 326 -26.98 -1.19 8.59
C GLU A 326 -27.32 0.00 7.66
N GLY A 327 -26.80 1.21 7.89
CA GLY A 327 -27.05 2.42 7.09
C GLY A 327 -25.94 2.77 6.08
N THR A 328 -24.75 2.19 6.20
CA THR A 328 -23.65 2.31 5.22
C THR A 328 -23.53 1.00 4.45
N VAL A 329 -24.62 0.58 3.83
CA VAL A 329 -24.56 -0.32 2.68
C VAL A 329 -24.56 0.59 1.47
N LEU A 330 -23.43 0.73 0.79
CA LEU A 330 -23.47 1.12 -0.62
C LEU A 330 -24.23 -0.04 -1.30
N ASN A 331 -25.55 0.10 -1.39
CA ASN A 331 -26.45 -0.83 -2.04
C ASN A 331 -26.22 -0.71 -3.56
N ILE A 332 -25.01 -1.05 -4.00
CA ILE A 332 -24.79 -1.47 -5.37
C ILE A 332 -24.98 -2.98 -5.30
N PRO A 333 -26.09 -3.53 -5.82
CA PRO A 333 -26.18 -4.96 -6.05
C PRO A 333 -25.17 -5.29 -7.15
N ILE A 334 -23.90 -5.46 -6.78
CA ILE A 334 -22.92 -6.05 -7.68
C ILE A 334 -23.20 -7.56 -7.57
N PRO A 335 -23.72 -8.22 -8.64
CA PRO A 335 -23.77 -9.67 -8.63
C PRO A 335 -22.37 -10.17 -8.30
N PRO A 336 -22.20 -11.14 -7.39
CA PRO A 336 -20.89 -11.55 -6.93
C PRO A 336 -20.00 -11.82 -8.15
N PRO A 337 -18.78 -11.27 -8.23
CA PRO A 337 -17.85 -11.71 -9.25
C PRO A 337 -17.71 -13.21 -9.05
N ILE A 338 -18.06 -13.99 -10.08
CA ILE A 338 -18.03 -15.45 -10.12
C ILE A 338 -16.66 -16.00 -9.62
N VAL A 339 -15.62 -15.18 -9.69
CA VAL A 339 -14.26 -15.42 -9.17
C VAL A 339 -14.21 -15.61 -7.64
N SER A 340 -15.02 -14.89 -6.85
CA SER A 340 -15.02 -15.02 -5.38
C SER A 340 -15.65 -16.34 -4.91
N LEU A 341 -16.56 -16.93 -5.69
CA LEU A 341 -17.15 -18.24 -5.38
C LEU A 341 -16.23 -19.40 -5.79
N ILE A 342 -15.48 -19.23 -6.89
CA ILE A 342 -14.55 -20.25 -7.41
C ILE A 342 -13.33 -20.41 -6.49
N LEU A 343 -12.85 -19.34 -5.86
CA LEU A 343 -11.72 -19.40 -4.91
C LEU A 343 -12.08 -19.96 -3.53
N LEU A 344 -13.37 -20.02 -3.18
CA LEU A 344 -13.84 -20.64 -1.93
C LEU A 344 -14.25 -22.12 -2.11
N LEU A 345 -14.45 -22.57 -3.36
CA LEU A 345 -14.89 -23.92 -3.70
C LEU A 345 -13.78 -24.78 -4.37
N ALA A 346 -12.57 -24.25 -4.50
CA ALA A 346 -11.37 -24.94 -4.96
C ALA A 346 -10.31 -24.95 -3.86
#